data_AF-A0A3P9DKB0-F1
#
_entry.id   AF-A0A3P9DKB0-F1
#
_cell.length_a   1.000
_cell.length_b   1.000
_cell.length_c   1.000
_cell.angle_alpha   90.00
_cell.angle_beta   90.00
_cell.angle_gamma   90.00
#
_symmetry.space_group_name_H-M   'P 1'
#
loop_
_entity.id
_entity.type
_entity.pdbx_description
1 polymer ?
#
loop_
_entity_poly.entity_id
_entity_poly.type
_entity_poly.pdbx_seq_one_letter_code
_entity_poly.pdbx_strand_id
1 'polypeptide(L)'
;MLLSQRRERHNSKERERRKRIRLCCDELNTLVPFCDSETDKVTTLQWTTAFLRYITKTYGDTFKEEFQKVFAHERERFGKSSSGQDPVHHRMDETLSSISLAAEQ
;
A
#
# COMPACT_ATOMS: atom_id res chain seq x y z
N MET A 1 -17.93 24.46 21.47
CA MET A 1 -17.54 23.04 21.58
C MET A 1 -16.56 22.89 22.73
N LEU A 2 -16.82 21.98 23.67
CA LEU A 2 -15.93 21.71 24.81
C LEU A 2 -14.58 21.18 24.31
N LEU A 3 -13.48 21.63 24.93
CA LEU A 3 -12.10 21.26 24.57
C LEU A 3 -11.89 19.72 24.54
N SER A 4 -12.62 18.97 25.35
CA SER A 4 -12.63 17.50 25.39
C SER A 4 -13.03 16.88 24.05
N GLN A 5 -14.10 17.38 23.41
CA GLN A 5 -14.58 16.85 22.13
C GLN A 5 -13.58 17.09 20.99
N ARG A 6 -12.85 18.21 21.02
CA ARG A 6 -11.80 18.50 20.02
C ARG A 6 -10.64 17.52 20.17
N ARG A 7 -10.21 17.26 21.41
CA ARG A 7 -9.13 16.30 21.71
C ARG A 7 -9.52 14.87 21.31
N GLU A 8 -10.75 14.47 21.58
CA GLU A 8 -11.25 13.14 21.22
C GLU A 8 -11.29 12.94 19.70
N ARG A 9 -11.81 13.91 18.93
CA ARG A 9 -11.78 13.85 17.46
C ARG A 9 -10.35 13.75 16.91
N HIS A 10 -9.40 14.50 17.48
CA HIS A 10 -8.00 14.42 17.10
C HIS A 10 -7.41 13.03 17.36
N ASN A 11 -7.64 12.49 18.56
CA ASN A 11 -7.15 11.17 18.95
C ASN A 11 -7.74 10.05 18.07
N SER A 12 -9.02 10.16 17.72
CA SER A 12 -9.67 9.21 16.80
C SER A 12 -9.01 9.22 15.42
N LYS A 13 -8.76 10.40 14.85
CA LYS A 13 -8.08 10.53 13.55
C LYS A 13 -6.66 9.94 13.58
N GLU A 14 -5.90 10.20 14.64
CA GLU A 14 -4.56 9.67 14.78
C GLU A 14 -4.54 8.15 14.97
N ARG A 15 -5.51 7.61 15.73
CA ARG A 15 -5.67 6.16 15.88
C ARG A 15 -5.91 5.48 14.55
N GLU A 16 -6.79 6.06 13.74
CA GLU A 16 -7.10 5.53 12.40
C GLU A 16 -5.90 5.61 11.47
N ARG A 17 -5.18 6.74 11.47
CA ARG A 17 -3.93 6.88 10.71
C ARG A 17 -2.91 5.78 11.09
N ARG A 18 -2.73 5.52 12.39
CA ARG A 18 -1.82 4.46 12.88
C ARG A 18 -2.30 3.06 12.51
N LYS A 19 -3.62 2.84 12.46
CA LYS A 19 -4.21 1.57 12.02
C LYS A 19 -3.91 1.32 10.54
N ARG A 20 -4.14 2.31 9.67
CA ARG A 20 -3.81 2.24 8.24
C ARG A 20 -2.33 1.93 7.99
N ILE A 21 -1.43 2.56 8.75
CA ILE A 21 0.01 2.27 8.65
C ILE A 21 0.33 0.84 9.06
N ARG A 22 -0.31 0.31 10.11
CA ARG A 22 -0.11 -1.10 10.51
C ARG A 22 -0.54 -2.04 9.40
N LEU A 23 -1.76 -1.88 8.88
CA LEU A 23 -2.28 -2.73 7.81
C LEU A 23 -1.38 -2.75 6.58
N CYS A 24 -0.86 -1.58 6.17
CA CYS A 24 0.07 -1.51 5.04
C CYS A 24 1.39 -2.25 5.32
N CYS A 25 1.95 -2.15 6.52
CA CYS A 25 3.14 -2.94 6.88
C CYS A 25 2.84 -4.44 6.94
N ASP A 26 1.68 -4.83 7.45
CA ASP A 26 1.27 -6.23 7.55
C ASP A 26 1.08 -6.84 6.14
N GLU A 27 0.52 -6.07 5.20
CA GLU A 27 0.41 -6.45 3.79
C GLU A 27 1.80 -6.62 3.15
N LEU A 28 2.72 -5.67 3.37
CA LEU A 28 4.10 -5.77 2.89
C LEU A 28 4.80 -7.04 3.41
N ASN A 29 4.53 -7.47 4.65
CA ASN A 29 5.11 -8.70 5.20
C ASN A 29 4.72 -9.95 4.38
N THR A 30 3.58 -9.94 3.69
CA THR A 30 3.16 -11.06 2.83
C THR A 30 3.79 -11.04 1.44
N LEU A 31 4.19 -9.86 0.96
CA LEU A 31 4.71 -9.67 -0.40
C LEU A 31 6.23 -9.72 -0.48
N VAL A 32 6.90 -9.31 0.59
CA VAL A 32 8.35 -9.11 0.60
C VAL A 32 9.07 -10.36 1.09
N PRO A 33 10.10 -10.85 0.38
CA PRO A 33 10.90 -11.98 0.84
C PRO A 33 11.53 -11.74 2.21
N PHE A 34 11.63 -12.80 3.02
CA PHE A 34 12.24 -12.79 4.36
C PHE A 34 11.49 -11.97 5.42
N CYS A 35 10.27 -11.54 5.13
CA CYS A 35 9.34 -11.00 6.11
C CYS A 35 8.32 -12.08 6.52
N ASP A 36 7.86 -11.98 7.76
CA ASP A 36 6.78 -12.78 8.33
C ASP A 36 5.85 -11.89 9.18
N SER A 37 4.83 -12.48 9.80
CA SER A 37 3.86 -11.75 10.63
C SER A 37 4.46 -11.11 11.89
N GLU A 38 5.66 -11.54 12.30
CA GLU A 38 6.33 -11.05 13.51
C GLU A 38 7.42 -10.02 13.19
N THR A 39 7.76 -9.86 11.90
CA THR A 39 8.79 -8.94 11.43
C THR A 39 8.41 -7.50 11.78
N ASP A 40 9.36 -6.79 12.40
CA ASP A 40 9.16 -5.40 12.78
C ASP A 40 9.08 -4.49 11.54
N LYS A 41 8.35 -3.39 11.69
CA LYS A 41 8.06 -2.47 10.57
C LYS A 41 9.30 -1.89 9.91
N VAL A 42 10.39 -1.67 10.66
CA VAL A 42 11.61 -1.10 10.09
C VAL A 42 12.25 -2.14 9.18
N THR A 43 12.37 -3.37 9.66
CA THR A 43 12.87 -4.51 8.89
C THR A 43 12.02 -4.76 7.64
N THR A 44 10.68 -4.73 7.76
CA THR A 44 9.77 -4.84 6.61
C THR A 44 10.08 -3.79 5.54
N LEU A 45 10.17 -2.52 5.92
CA LEU A 45 10.42 -1.42 4.97
C LEU A 45 11.82 -1.50 4.33
N GLN A 46 12.82 -1.97 5.09
CA GLN A 46 14.17 -2.20 4.58
C GLN A 46 14.19 -3.31 3.53
N TRP A 47 13.59 -4.47 3.82
CA TRP A 47 13.48 -5.55 2.85
C TRP A 47 12.64 -5.17 1.64
N THR A 48 11.56 -4.41 1.84
CA THR A 48 10.74 -3.88 0.73
C THR A 48 11.62 -3.06 -0.21
N THR A 49 12.41 -2.14 0.33
CA THR A 49 13.31 -1.29 -0.45
C THR A 49 14.37 -2.11 -1.17
N ALA A 50 14.97 -3.10 -0.50
CA ALA A 50 15.97 -3.98 -1.09
C ALA A 50 15.36 -4.81 -2.23
N PHE A 51 14.15 -5.32 -2.04
CA PHE A 51 13.44 -6.14 -3.02
C PHE A 51 13.06 -5.34 -4.27
N LEU A 52 12.52 -4.13 -4.10
CA LEU A 52 12.23 -3.24 -5.23
C LEU A 52 13.50 -2.87 -6.00
N ARG A 53 14.60 -2.58 -5.30
CA ARG A 53 15.91 -2.33 -5.94
C ARG A 53 16.41 -3.54 -6.72
N TYR A 54 16.21 -4.74 -6.19
CA TYR A 54 16.55 -5.98 -6.90
C TYR A 54 15.74 -6.13 -8.18
N ILE A 55 14.41 -5.94 -8.12
CA ILE A 55 13.53 -5.99 -9.29
C ILE A 55 14.00 -4.98 -10.35
N THR A 56 14.22 -3.71 -9.98
CA THR A 56 14.71 -2.68 -10.92
C THR A 56 16.08 -3.04 -11.51
N LYS A 57 17.00 -3.61 -10.72
CA LYS A 57 18.30 -4.03 -11.23
C LYS A 57 18.20 -5.20 -12.22
N THR A 58 17.26 -6.12 -11.99
CA THR A 58 17.10 -7.34 -12.79
C THR A 58 16.29 -7.11 -14.07
N TYR A 59 15.21 -6.34 -14.00
CA TYR A 59 14.26 -6.13 -15.11
C TYR A 59 14.31 -4.73 -15.72
N GLY A 60 15.16 -3.85 -15.20
CA GLY A 60 15.26 -2.46 -15.65
C GLY A 60 14.00 -1.65 -15.33
N ASP A 61 13.81 -0.57 -16.08
CA ASP A 61 12.66 0.34 -15.90
C ASP A 61 11.39 -0.15 -16.61
N THR A 62 11.46 -1.12 -17.52
CA THR A 62 10.30 -1.61 -18.28
C THR A 62 9.17 -2.07 -17.36
N PHE A 63 9.48 -2.89 -16.35
CA PHE A 63 8.50 -3.37 -15.38
C PHE A 63 7.87 -2.22 -14.58
N LYS A 64 8.66 -1.22 -14.23
CA LYS A 64 8.21 -0.03 -13.51
C LYS A 64 7.31 0.85 -14.38
N GLU A 65 7.64 1.00 -15.66
CA GLU A 65 6.83 1.75 -16.63
C GLU A 65 5.48 1.07 -16.90
N GLU A 66 5.46 -0.25 -17.06
CA GLU A 66 4.22 -1.02 -17.22
C GLU A 66 3.32 -0.89 -16.00
N PHE A 67 3.88 -1.08 -14.80
CA PHE A 67 3.15 -0.84 -13.57
C PHE A 67 2.58 0.59 -13.51
N GLN A 68 3.39 1.60 -13.86
CA GLN A 68 2.91 2.98 -13.88
C GLN A 68 1.80 3.22 -14.90
N LYS A 69 1.84 2.60 -16.08
CA LYS A 69 0.78 2.71 -17.10
C LYS A 69 -0.53 2.12 -16.60
N VAL A 70 -0.49 0.92 -16.02
CA VAL A 70 -1.66 0.23 -15.45
C VAL A 70 -2.29 1.08 -14.34
N PHE A 71 -1.48 1.64 -13.45
CA PHE A 71 -1.94 2.31 -12.24
C PHE A 71 -1.99 3.85 -12.35
N ALA A 72 -1.79 4.42 -13.54
CA ALA A 72 -1.76 5.88 -13.76
C ALA A 72 -3.06 6.56 -13.28
N HIS A 73 -4.21 5.94 -13.56
CA HIS A 73 -5.54 6.44 -13.18
C HIS A 73 -5.91 6.17 -11.72
N GLU A 74 -5.21 5.27 -11.05
CA GLU A 74 -5.42 5.03 -9.62
C GLU A 74 -4.59 5.98 -8.76
N ARG A 75 -3.40 6.40 -9.22
CA ARG A 75 -2.49 7.33 -8.51
C ARG A 75 -3.17 8.63 -8.06
N GLU A 76 -4.08 9.20 -8.86
CA GLU A 76 -4.82 10.43 -8.51
C GLU A 76 -5.84 10.23 -7.36
N ARG A 77 -6.27 8.99 -7.09
CA ARG A 77 -7.21 8.67 -6.01
C ARG A 77 -6.53 8.41 -4.67
N PHE A 78 -5.28 7.91 -4.68
CA PHE A 78 -4.48 7.75 -3.46
C PHE A 78 -4.16 9.07 -2.75
N GLY A 79 -4.01 10.16 -3.50
CA GLY A 79 -3.74 11.49 -2.96
C GLY A 79 -4.94 12.17 -2.27
N LYS A 80 -6.18 11.68 -2.48
CA LYS A 80 -7.41 12.36 -2.02
C LYS A 80 -8.14 11.66 -0.87
N SER A 81 -7.76 10.43 -0.50
CA SER A 81 -8.37 9.68 0.61
C SER A 81 -7.90 10.12 2.01
N SER A 82 -8.23 11.37 2.36
CA SER A 82 -8.29 11.88 3.74
C SER A 82 -9.66 11.60 4.41
N SER A 83 -10.62 11.07 3.65
CA SER A 83 -11.96 10.73 4.11
C SER A 83 -12.09 9.24 4.43
N GLY A 84 -11.62 8.85 5.63
CA GLY A 84 -12.28 7.88 6.54
C GLY A 84 -12.85 6.54 6.07
N GLN A 85 -12.56 6.02 4.89
CA GLN A 85 -12.96 4.66 4.49
C GLN A 85 -11.78 3.93 3.82
N ASP A 86 -11.72 2.62 4.08
CA ASP A 86 -10.83 1.64 3.46
C ASP A 86 -11.51 1.03 2.20
N PRO A 87 -11.27 1.55 0.98
CA PRO A 87 -11.58 0.82 -0.25
C PRO A 87 -10.32 0.42 -1.04
N VAL A 88 -9.12 0.69 -0.51
CA VAL A 88 -7.87 0.58 -1.27
C VAL A 88 -7.49 -0.88 -1.56
N HIS A 89 -7.63 -1.75 -0.57
CA HIS A 89 -7.12 -3.13 -0.64
C HIS A 89 -7.94 -4.03 -1.58
N HIS A 90 -9.27 -3.90 -1.60
CA HIS A 90 -10.15 -4.69 -2.48
C HIS A 90 -9.93 -4.39 -3.98
N ARG A 91 -9.44 -3.19 -4.31
CA ARG A 91 -9.38 -2.71 -5.69
C ARG A 91 -8.09 -3.07 -6.42
N MET A 92 -6.95 -3.11 -5.72
CA MET A 92 -5.69 -3.51 -6.34
C MET A 92 -5.73 -4.98 -6.80
N ASP A 93 -6.31 -5.86 -5.98
CA ASP A 93 -6.52 -7.27 -6.33
C ASP A 93 -7.47 -7.46 -7.53
N GLU A 94 -8.52 -6.64 -7.66
CA GLU A 94 -9.40 -6.62 -8.84
C GLU A 94 -8.65 -6.19 -10.11
N THR A 95 -7.85 -5.11 -10.03
CA THR A 95 -7.05 -4.63 -11.16
C THR A 95 -6.04 -5.69 -11.59
N LEU A 96 -5.33 -6.34 -10.65
CA LEU A 96 -4.41 -7.44 -10.95
C LEU A 96 -5.12 -8.68 -11.53
N SER A 97 -6.31 -9.02 -11.02
CA SER A 97 -7.13 -10.12 -11.54
C SER A 97 -7.61 -9.86 -12.97
N SER A 98 -7.98 -8.61 -13.30
CA SER A 98 -8.42 -8.23 -14.64
C SER A 98 -7.29 -8.24 -15.69
N ILE A 99 -6.04 -8.03 -15.27
CA ILE A 99 -4.86 -8.11 -16.15
C ILE A 99 -4.50 -9.57 -16.45
N SER A 100 -4.56 -10.46 -15.46
CA SER A 100 -4.35 -11.90 -15.68
C SER A 100 -5.33 -12.47 -16.70
N LEU A 101 -6.59 -12.02 -16.67
CA LEU A 101 -7.63 -12.49 -17.60
C LEU A 101 -7.43 -12.05 -19.06
N ALA A 102 -6.66 -10.98 -19.29
CA ALA A 102 -6.40 -10.43 -20.62
C ALA A 102 -5.19 -11.06 -21.33
N ALA A 103 -4.37 -11.85 -20.62
CA ALA A 103 -3.19 -12.50 -21.16
C ALA A 103 -3.44 -13.95 -21.68
N GLU A 104 -4.67 -14.45 -21.60
CA GLU A 104 -5.06 -15.80 -22.04
C GLU A 104 -5.88 -15.84 -23.36
N GLN A 105 -5.80 -14.80 -24.22
CA GLN A 105 -6.47 -14.80 -25.55
C GLN A 105 -5.50 -14.69 -26.72
#